data_AF-A0A0P7ZW62-F1
#
_entry.id   AF-A0A0P7ZW62-F1
#
_cell.length_a   1.000
_cell.length_b   1.000
_cell.length_c   1.000
_cell.angle_alpha   90.00
_cell.angle_beta   90.00
_cell.angle_gamma   90.00
#
_symmetry.space_group_name_H-M   'P 1'
#
loop_
_entity.id
_entity.type
_entity.pdbx_description
1 polymer ?
#
loop_
_entity_poly.entity_id
_entity_poly.type
_entity_poly.pdbx_seq_one_letter_code
_entity_poly.pdbx_strand_id
1 'polypeptide(L)'
;MPLMKTLILYSKPGCHLCEGLQEKLEALPLQLEVRDITQNEVWFQKYQYEVPVLCPLGSEQPLPRMSPRASAQQVAQMIQTQIGPFEA
;
A
#
# COMPACT_ATOMS: atom_id res chain seq x y z
N MET A 1 -18.78 15.80 0.22
CA MET A 1 -18.39 14.73 -0.72
C MET A 1 -17.27 13.98 -0.02
N PRO A 2 -17.48 12.76 0.51
CA PRO A 2 -16.44 12.10 1.30
C PRO A 2 -15.26 11.78 0.38
N LEU A 3 -14.08 12.22 0.78
CA LEU A 3 -12.81 11.94 0.10
C LEU A 3 -12.40 10.50 0.45
N MET A 4 -12.92 9.51 -0.30
CA MET A 4 -12.44 8.14 -0.20
C MET A 4 -10.96 8.11 -0.60
N LYS A 5 -10.07 7.81 0.34
CA LYS A 5 -8.63 7.77 0.07
C LYS A 5 -8.29 6.54 -0.73
N THR A 6 -7.54 6.75 -1.80
CA THR A 6 -7.06 5.67 -2.65
C THR A 6 -5.57 5.45 -2.41
N LEU A 7 -5.17 4.19 -2.31
CA LEU A 7 -3.81 3.74 -2.08
C LEU A 7 -3.41 2.77 -3.18
N ILE A 8 -2.18 2.89 -3.66
CA ILE A 8 -1.61 2.00 -4.67
C ILE A 8 -0.61 1.08 -3.95
N LEU A 9 -0.90 -0.21 -3.91
CA LEU A 9 0.01 -1.24 -3.42
C LEU A 9 0.77 -1.86 -4.59
N TYR A 10 2.03 -1.52 -4.70
CA TYR A 10 2.96 -2.20 -5.59
C TYR A 10 3.31 -3.56 -4.98
N SER A 11 2.91 -4.61 -5.69
CA SER A 11 3.03 -6.02 -5.29
C SER A 11 3.80 -6.78 -6.37
N LYS A 12 4.30 -7.98 -6.02
CA LYS A 12 4.86 -8.93 -6.99
C LYS A 12 4.35 -10.34 -6.69
N PRO A 13 4.14 -11.18 -7.72
CA PRO A 13 3.75 -12.58 -7.54
C PRO A 13 4.80 -13.32 -6.70
N GLY A 14 4.33 -14.16 -5.79
CA GLY A 14 5.19 -14.93 -4.87
C GLY A 14 5.63 -14.19 -3.61
N CYS A 15 5.01 -13.05 -3.28
CA CYS A 15 5.27 -12.34 -2.03
C CYS A 15 4.13 -12.50 -1.02
N HIS A 16 4.23 -13.52 -0.15
CA HIS A 16 3.26 -13.75 0.93
C HIS A 16 3.07 -12.55 1.87
N LEU A 17 4.09 -11.69 1.98
CA LEU A 17 4.01 -10.46 2.77
C LEU A 17 3.07 -9.43 2.14
N CYS A 18 2.95 -9.41 0.81
CA CYS A 18 2.04 -8.51 0.10
C CYS A 18 0.58 -8.94 0.31
N GLU A 19 0.29 -10.24 0.18
CA GLU A 19 -1.06 -10.79 0.35
C GLU A 19 -1.62 -10.46 1.74
N GLY A 20 -0.86 -10.79 2.79
CA GLY A 20 -1.30 -10.52 4.16
C GLY A 20 -1.36 -9.03 4.51
N LEU A 21 -0.70 -8.14 3.75
CA LEU A 21 -0.83 -6.69 3.89
C LEU A 21 -2.06 -6.17 3.14
N GLN A 22 -2.27 -6.68 1.92
CA GLN A 22 -3.41 -6.35 1.07
C GLN A 22 -4.73 -6.68 1.76
N GLU A 23 -4.89 -7.89 2.29
CA GLU A 23 -6.11 -8.30 3.00
C GLU A 23 -6.46 -7.35 4.15
N LYS A 24 -5.45 -6.87 4.89
CA LYS A 24 -5.64 -5.93 6.00
C LYS A 24 -6.10 -4.56 5.53
N LEU A 25 -5.67 -4.15 4.33
CA LEU A 25 -6.01 -2.86 3.73
C LEU A 25 -7.38 -2.90 3.08
N GLU A 26 -7.73 -4.00 2.42
CA GLU A 26 -9.07 -4.23 1.86
C GLU A 26 -10.15 -4.28 2.95
N ALA A 27 -9.78 -4.67 4.19
CA ALA A 27 -10.66 -4.60 5.34
C ALA A 27 -10.89 -3.17 5.90
N LEU A 28 -10.16 -2.16 5.41
CA LEU A 28 -10.32 -0.77 5.82
C LEU A 28 -11.26 -0.03 4.86
N PRO A 29 -11.94 1.05 5.32
CA PRO A 29 -12.81 1.88 4.49
C PRO A 29 -11.98 2.81 3.58
N LEU A 30 -11.13 2.24 2.74
CA LEU A 30 -10.27 2.94 1.78
C LEU A 30 -10.30 2.20 0.44
N GLN A 31 -9.91 2.89 -0.63
CA GLN A 31 -9.72 2.26 -1.94
C GLN A 31 -8.29 1.76 -2.06
N LEU A 32 -8.11 0.47 -2.35
CA LEU A 32 -6.80 -0.15 -2.57
C LEU A 32 -6.66 -0.59 -4.02
N GLU A 33 -5.61 -0.14 -4.69
CA GLU A 33 -5.26 -0.49 -6.06
C GLU A 33 -3.96 -1.28 -6.06
N VAL A 34 -4.05 -2.58 -6.36
CA VAL A 34 -2.88 -3.44 -6.41
C VAL A 34 -2.26 -3.36 -7.81
N ARG A 35 -1.00 -2.94 -7.88
CA ARG A 35 -0.24 -2.86 -9.13
C ARG A 35 0.90 -3.84 -9.11
N ASP A 36 0.88 -4.74 -10.07
CA ASP A 36 1.92 -5.74 -10.20
C ASP A 36 3.16 -5.11 -10.85
N ILE A 37 4.25 -5.01 -10.09
CA ILE A 37 5.49 -4.39 -10.58
C ILE A 37 6.09 -5.19 -11.74
N THR A 38 5.74 -6.47 -11.89
CA THR A 38 6.24 -7.32 -12.97
C THR A 38 5.64 -6.97 -14.34
N GLN A 39 4.49 -6.28 -14.36
CA GLN A 39 3.83 -5.84 -15.58
C GLN A 39 4.43 -4.56 -16.16
N ASN A 40 5.30 -3.87 -15.41
CA ASN A 40 5.90 -2.61 -15.84
C ASN A 40 7.37 -2.55 -15.44
N GLU A 41 8.27 -2.54 -16.42
CA GLU A 41 9.71 -2.55 -16.20
C GLU A 41 10.21 -1.35 -15.37
N VAL A 42 9.55 -0.19 -15.47
CA VAL A 42 9.90 1.00 -14.67
C VAL A 42 9.61 0.76 -13.20
N TRP A 43 8.44 0.20 -12.88
CA TRP A 43 8.09 -0.15 -11.49
C TRP A 43 8.93 -1.30 -10.99
N PHE A 44 9.20 -2.30 -11.84
CA PHE A 44 10.09 -3.40 -11.49
C PHE A 44 11.47 -2.89 -11.11
N GLN A 45 12.12 -2.10 -11.95
CA GLN A 45 13.45 -1.59 -11.63
C GLN A 45 13.47 -0.73 -10.36
N LYS A 46 12.45 0.09 -10.16
CA LYS A 46 12.33 1.00 -9.01
C LYS A 46 11.99 0.28 -7.70
N TYR A 47 11.13 -0.74 -7.74
CA TYR A 47 10.51 -1.33 -6.55
C TYR A 47 10.81 -2.83 -6.35
N GLN A 48 11.48 -3.54 -7.27
CA GLN A 48 11.77 -4.99 -7.16
C GLN A 48 12.42 -5.42 -5.83
N TYR A 49 13.28 -4.57 -5.27
CA TYR A 49 14.01 -4.79 -4.01
C TYR A 49 13.31 -4.15 -2.79
N GLU A 50 12.26 -3.38 -3.02
CA GLU A 50 11.53 -2.63 -2.00
C GLU A 50 10.08 -3.07 -1.79
N VAL A 51 9.54 -3.87 -2.70
CA VAL A 51 8.21 -4.48 -2.58
C VAL A 51 8.08 -5.25 -1.25
N PRO A 52 6.97 -5.07 -0.50
CA PRO A 52 5.78 -4.25 -0.80
C PRO A 52 6.00 -2.74 -0.66
N VAL A 53 5.60 -1.97 -1.69
CA VAL A 53 5.63 -0.49 -1.67
C VAL A 53 4.21 0.04 -1.76
N LEU A 54 3.89 1.03 -0.94
CA LEU A 54 2.56 1.61 -0.86
C LEU A 54 2.63 3.10 -1.19
N CYS A 55 1.78 3.59 -2.08
CA CYS A 55 1.77 4.99 -2.50
C CYS A 55 0.36 5.58 -2.37
N PRO A 56 0.19 6.79 -1.82
CA PRO A 56 -1.10 7.47 -1.84
C PRO A 56 -1.46 7.90 -3.25
N LEU A 57 -2.71 7.72 -3.67
CA LEU A 57 -3.19 8.30 -4.92
C LEU A 57 -3.22 9.83 -4.78
N GLY A 58 -2.47 10.53 -5.62
CA GLY A 58 -2.33 11.99 -5.57
C GLY A 58 -1.11 12.49 -4.79
N SER A 59 -0.34 11.60 -4.17
CA SER A 59 0.99 11.94 -3.64
C SER A 59 2.05 11.04 -4.27
N GLU A 60 3.02 11.62 -4.94
CA GLU A 60 4.11 10.89 -5.61
C GLU A 60 5.12 10.29 -4.63
N GLN A 61 4.90 10.45 -3.32
CA GLN A 61 5.76 9.92 -2.28
C GLN A 61 5.34 8.50 -1.85
N PRO A 62 6.21 7.49 -2.03
CA PRO A 62 5.98 6.17 -1.46
C PRO A 62 6.02 6.24 0.07
N LEU A 63 5.11 5.52 0.70
CA LEU A 63 5.04 5.30 2.13
C LEU A 63 6.28 4.50 2.58
N PRO A 64 6.78 4.77 3.80
CA PRO A 64 7.92 4.05 4.35
C PRO A 64 7.64 2.55 4.42
N ARG A 65 8.69 1.74 4.25
CA ARG A 65 8.57 0.28 4.28
C ARG A 65 7.93 -0.18 5.57
N MET A 66 6.76 -0.82 5.44
CA MET A 66 6.07 -1.42 6.57
C MET A 66 6.78 -2.70 6.97
N SER A 67 7.08 -2.80 8.26
CA SER A 67 7.63 -4.02 8.82
C SER A 67 6.65 -5.18 8.58
N PRO A 68 7.10 -6.33 8.05
CA PRO A 68 6.23 -7.49 7.83
C PRO A 68 5.63 -8.05 9.13
N ARG A 69 6.23 -7.73 10.29
CA ARG A 69 5.68 -8.03 11.62
C ARG A 69 4.60 -7.05 12.09
N ALA A 70 4.32 -5.98 11.36
CA ALA A 70 3.31 -5.00 11.76
C ALA A 70 1.89 -5.59 11.64
N SER A 71 1.13 -5.47 12.72
CA SER A 71 -0.30 -5.81 12.75
C SER A 71 -1.10 -4.86 11.85
N ALA A 72 -2.30 -5.31 11.42
CA ALA A 72 -3.22 -4.50 10.61
C ALA A 72 -3.47 -3.10 11.17
N GLN A 73 -3.65 -3.00 12.48
CA GLN A 73 -3.86 -1.70 13.14
C GLN A 73 -2.63 -0.79 13.05
N GLN A 74 -1.41 -1.32 13.16
CA GLN A 74 -0.20 -0.51 13.05
C GLN A 74 0.00 0.00 11.62
N VAL A 75 -0.28 -0.85 10.63
CA VAL A 75 -0.28 -0.47 9.21
C VAL A 75 -1.29 0.65 8.97
N ALA A 76 -2.54 0.46 9.40
CA ALA A 76 -3.59 1.45 9.27
C ALA A 76 -3.21 2.78 9.94
N GLN A 77 -2.64 2.74 11.13
CA GLN A 77 -2.23 3.94 11.86
C GLN A 77 -1.08 4.68 11.17
N MET A 78 -0.07 3.97 10.69
CA MET A 78 1.02 4.57 9.91
C MET A 78 0.51 5.24 8.65
N ILE A 79 -0.40 4.59 7.93
CA ILE A 79 -1.00 5.14 6.73
C ILE A 79 -1.80 6.40 7.07
N GLN A 80 -2.61 6.37 8.12
CA GLN A 80 -3.37 7.54 8.56
C GLN A 80 -2.48 8.72 8.97
N THR A 81 -1.29 8.47 9.51
CA THR A 81 -0.34 9.55 9.79
C THR A 81 0.20 10.22 8.52
N GLN A 82 0.28 9.48 7.42
CA GLN A 82 0.88 9.94 6.17
C GLN A 82 -0.14 10.54 5.21
N ILE A 83 -1.29 9.89 5.05
CA ILE A 83 -2.36 10.33 4.13
C ILE A 83 -3.49 11.05 4.85
N GLY A 84 -3.52 11.03 6.19
CA GLY A 84 -4.61 11.49 7.05
C GLY A 84 -5.62 10.37 7.40
N PRO A 85 -6.60 10.62 8.28
CA PRO A 85 -7.62 9.62 8.68
C PRO A 85 -8.42 9.08 7.49
N PHE A 86 -8.86 7.82 7.57
CA PHE A 86 -9.85 7.27 6.65
C PHE A 86 -11.22 7.76 7.12
N GLU A 87 -11.86 8.67 6.38
CA GLU A 87 -13.23 9.07 6.70
C GLU A 87 -14.19 7.99 6.20
N ALA A 88 -14.98 7.44 7.12
CA ALA A 88 -16.03 6.45 6.88
C ALA A 88 -17.36 7.11 6.47
#